data_AF-A0A955SWA9-F1
#
_entry.id   AF-A0A955SWA9-F1
#
_cell.length_a   1.000
_cell.length_b   1.000
_cell.length_c   1.000
_cell.angle_alpha   90.00
_cell.angle_beta   90.00
_cell.angle_gamma   90.00
#
_symmetry.space_group_name_H-M   'P 1'
#
loop_
_entity.id
_entity.type
_entity.pdbx_description
1 polymer ?
#
loop_
_entity_poly.entity_id
_entity_poly.type
_entity_poly.pdbx_seq_one_letter_code
_entity_poly.pdbx_strand_id
1 'polypeptide(L)'
;MSKRHRPIRVITLLALCFHVNPAISGGAQFQPGVDFFPTPDGLQLPNPFFSFASEPIEGGFFGPGSDPYEGAFETVSGIPIQVSPELGPTFPTFDSILVRPNPLDIPGAGEVSEVPIQLVALSLQSPVPISVTYNGGQNPENWAVRVVLSEVNPSIGRIRLSGG
;
A
#
# COMPACT_ATOMS: atom_id res chain seq x y z
N MET A 1 30.59 -10.23 -7.15
CA MET A 1 30.07 -8.92 -6.69
C MET A 1 28.62 -9.09 -6.26
N SER A 2 28.34 -8.95 -4.96
CA SER A 2 26.99 -9.15 -4.40
C SER A 2 26.10 -7.95 -4.77
N LYS A 3 25.10 -8.18 -5.63
CA LYS A 3 24.14 -7.16 -6.10
C LYS A 3 23.23 -6.75 -4.94
N ARG A 4 23.52 -5.59 -4.32
CA ARG A 4 22.64 -5.01 -3.29
C ARG A 4 21.30 -4.65 -3.95
N HIS A 5 20.26 -5.39 -3.60
CA HIS A 5 18.88 -5.09 -3.98
C HIS A 5 18.44 -3.83 -3.25
N ARG A 6 18.38 -2.70 -3.95
CA ARG A 6 17.81 -1.46 -3.39
C ARG A 6 16.31 -1.47 -3.71
N PRO A 7 15.42 -1.49 -2.70
CA PRO A 7 13.99 -1.40 -2.95
C PRO A 7 13.67 -0.02 -3.55
N ILE A 8 12.89 -0.01 -4.62
CA ILE A 8 12.34 1.21 -5.22
C ILE A 8 11.33 1.77 -4.22
N ARG A 9 11.56 2.97 -3.70
CA ARG A 9 10.67 3.64 -2.74
C ARG A 9 9.65 4.46 -3.53
N VAL A 10 8.55 3.83 -3.93
CA VAL A 10 7.43 4.54 -4.57
C VAL A 10 6.53 5.12 -3.48
N ILE A 11 6.40 6.45 -3.45
CA ILE A 11 5.46 7.16 -2.57
C ILE A 11 4.09 7.10 -3.24
N THR A 12 3.33 6.03 -3.00
CA THR A 12 1.95 5.94 -3.48
C THR A 12 0.99 6.23 -2.34
N LEU A 13 0.21 7.31 -2.47
CA LEU A 13 -0.94 7.59 -1.62
C LEU A 13 -2.10 6.67 -2.05
N LEU A 14 -2.21 5.48 -1.44
CA LEU A 14 -3.34 4.59 -1.68
C LEU A 14 -4.54 5.07 -0.86
N ALA A 15 -5.48 5.80 -1.50
CA ALA A 15 -6.74 6.17 -0.87
C ALA A 15 -7.70 4.97 -0.90
N LEU A 16 -7.78 4.22 0.19
CA LEU A 16 -8.79 3.20 0.38
C LEU A 16 -10.12 3.85 0.79
N CYS A 17 -11.05 3.97 -0.16
CA CYS A 17 -12.44 4.31 0.12
C CYS A 17 -13.19 3.04 0.51
N PHE A 18 -13.41 2.82 1.81
CA PHE A 18 -14.27 1.75 2.30
C PHE A 18 -15.68 2.30 2.59
N HIS A 19 -16.69 1.77 1.88
CA HIS A 19 -18.09 1.90 2.28
C HIS A 19 -18.46 0.69 3.15
N VAL A 20 -18.53 0.90 4.46
CA VAL A 20 -19.12 -0.06 5.39
C VAL A 20 -20.54 0.42 5.69
N ASN A 21 -21.55 -0.41 5.39
CA ASN A 21 -22.95 -0.18 5.76
C ASN A 21 -23.29 -1.10 6.95
N PRO A 22 -23.14 -0.67 8.22
CA PRO A 22 -23.75 -1.39 9.32
C PRO A 22 -25.08 -0.71 9.68
N ALA A 23 -26.19 -1.41 9.45
CA ALA A 23 -27.41 -1.14 10.19
C ALA A 23 -27.20 -1.68 11.63
N ILE A 24 -26.63 -0.86 12.52
CA ILE A 24 -26.49 -1.16 13.95
C ILE A 24 -27.02 0.04 14.73
N SER A 25 -27.99 -0.20 15.62
CA SER A 25 -28.62 0.85 16.43
C SER A 25 -27.62 1.50 17.39
N GLY A 26 -27.74 2.82 17.55
CA GLY A 26 -26.78 3.68 18.26
C GLY A 26 -26.35 3.21 19.65
N GLY A 27 -25.06 3.43 19.94
CA GLY A 27 -24.39 3.11 21.21
C GLY A 27 -23.24 2.11 21.08
N ALA A 28 -23.09 1.45 19.94
CA ALA A 28 -21.95 0.58 19.66
C ALA A 28 -20.75 1.39 19.14
N GLN A 29 -19.56 1.03 19.62
CA GLN A 29 -18.29 1.69 19.29
C GLN A 29 -17.25 0.62 18.95
N PHE A 30 -16.53 0.82 17.85
CA PHE A 30 -15.33 0.04 17.57
C PHE A 30 -14.21 0.56 18.47
N GLN A 31 -13.65 -0.29 19.33
CA GLN A 31 -12.53 0.10 20.18
C GLN A 31 -11.27 0.39 19.36
N PRO A 32 -10.29 1.13 19.92
CA PRO A 32 -8.95 1.20 19.35
C PRO A 32 -8.41 -0.19 19.04
N GLY A 33 -7.69 -0.34 17.94
CA GLY A 33 -7.30 -1.66 17.50
C GLY A 33 -6.32 -1.69 16.34
N VAL A 34 -5.94 -2.93 16.02
CA VAL A 34 -5.13 -3.26 14.85
C VAL A 34 -6.04 -3.94 13.85
N ASP A 35 -6.07 -3.42 12.63
CA ASP A 35 -6.85 -3.93 11.52
C ASP A 35 -5.91 -4.56 10.50
N PHE A 36 -6.22 -5.78 10.07
CA PHE A 36 -5.40 -6.57 9.15
C PHE A 36 -6.13 -6.72 7.82
N PHE A 37 -5.45 -6.39 6.72
CA PHE A 37 -6.04 -6.42 5.39
C PHE A 37 -5.20 -7.27 4.42
N PRO A 38 -5.84 -8.22 3.74
CA PRO A 38 -5.30 -8.80 2.52
C PRO A 38 -5.66 -7.91 1.32
N THR A 39 -4.74 -7.82 0.37
CA THR A 39 -5.03 -7.39 -0.99
C THR A 39 -5.78 -8.54 -1.68
N PRO A 40 -7.05 -8.34 -2.09
CA PRO A 40 -7.81 -9.41 -2.73
C PRO A 40 -7.13 -9.87 -4.02
N ASP A 41 -7.04 -11.19 -4.21
CA ASP A 41 -6.60 -11.76 -5.48
C ASP A 41 -7.52 -11.27 -6.61
N GLY A 42 -6.92 -10.77 -7.69
CA GLY A 42 -7.67 -10.28 -8.84
C GLY A 42 -8.41 -8.95 -8.62
N LEU A 43 -8.03 -8.16 -7.61
CA LEU A 43 -8.54 -6.78 -7.45
C LEU A 43 -8.24 -5.98 -8.73
N GLN A 44 -9.27 -5.77 -9.56
CA GLN A 44 -9.19 -4.87 -10.70
C GLN A 44 -9.35 -3.44 -10.18
N LEU A 45 -8.22 -2.77 -9.94
CA LEU A 45 -8.24 -1.33 -9.77
C LEU A 45 -8.63 -0.68 -11.10
N PRO A 46 -9.40 0.43 -11.09
CA PRO A 46 -9.79 1.14 -12.32
C PRO A 46 -8.58 1.58 -13.15
N ASN A 47 -7.41 1.74 -12.51
CA ASN A 47 -6.12 1.89 -13.17
C ASN A 47 -5.22 0.69 -12.81
N PRO A 48 -4.97 -0.25 -13.73
CA PRO A 48 -4.19 -1.45 -13.41
C PRO A 48 -2.68 -1.18 -13.38
N PHE A 49 -2.23 0.07 -13.43
CA PHE A 49 -0.82 0.45 -13.43
C PHE A 49 -0.59 1.79 -12.75
N PHE A 50 0.64 2.00 -12.26
CA PHE A 50 1.16 3.28 -11.83
C PHE A 50 2.23 3.75 -12.84
N SER A 51 2.15 5.00 -13.29
CA SER A 51 3.03 5.56 -14.33
C SER A 51 3.91 6.68 -13.80
N PHE A 52 5.17 6.70 -14.20
CA PHE A 52 6.13 7.77 -13.95
C PHE A 52 6.22 8.77 -15.11
N ALA A 53 5.33 8.71 -16.10
CA ALA A 53 5.40 9.59 -17.28
C ALA A 53 5.28 11.09 -16.94
N SER A 54 4.52 11.45 -15.90
CA SER A 54 4.37 12.85 -15.46
C SER A 54 5.44 13.30 -14.47
N GLU A 55 6.07 12.35 -13.77
CA GLU A 55 7.13 12.60 -12.79
C GLU A 55 8.16 11.48 -12.91
N PRO A 56 9.09 11.59 -13.88
CA PRO A 56 10.08 10.55 -14.15
C PRO A 56 10.98 10.27 -12.96
N ILE A 57 11.35 9.01 -12.77
CA ILE A 57 12.45 8.67 -11.87
C ILE A 57 13.74 9.14 -12.54
N GLU A 58 14.51 9.98 -11.84
CA GLU A 58 15.72 10.59 -12.38
C GLU A 58 16.77 9.54 -12.83
N GLY A 59 17.53 9.90 -13.86
CA GLY A 59 18.69 9.13 -14.29
C GLY A 59 19.72 8.99 -13.16
N GLY A 60 20.42 7.85 -13.12
CA GLY A 60 21.32 7.51 -12.02
C GLY A 60 20.66 6.86 -10.80
N PHE A 61 19.33 6.89 -10.68
CA PHE A 61 18.61 6.32 -9.54
C PHE A 61 18.84 4.81 -9.38
N PHE A 62 18.76 4.06 -10.48
CA PHE A 62 18.94 2.61 -10.48
C PHE A 62 20.42 2.21 -10.46
N GLY A 63 21.31 3.17 -10.62
CA GLY A 63 22.76 3.01 -10.57
C GLY A 63 23.45 3.97 -11.53
N PRO A 64 24.78 4.11 -11.44
CA PRO A 64 25.54 4.95 -12.36
C PRO A 64 25.24 4.61 -13.83
N GLY A 65 24.88 5.64 -14.61
CA GLY A 65 24.57 5.49 -16.03
C GLY A 65 23.15 5.01 -16.35
N SER A 66 22.27 4.83 -15.36
CA SER A 66 20.86 4.51 -15.65
C SER A 66 20.17 5.71 -16.29
N ASP A 67 19.36 5.46 -17.31
CA ASP A 67 18.54 6.50 -17.93
C ASP A 67 17.36 6.89 -17.01
N PRO A 68 16.75 8.08 -17.19
CA PRO A 68 15.49 8.39 -16.54
C PRO A 68 14.41 7.36 -16.88
N TYR A 69 13.57 7.01 -15.90
CA TYR A 69 12.49 6.06 -16.09
C TYR A 69 11.13 6.76 -16.06
N GLU A 70 10.46 6.74 -17.22
CA GLU A 70 9.14 7.35 -17.46
C GLU A 70 8.03 6.29 -17.60
N GLY A 71 8.39 5.01 -17.43
CA GLY A 71 7.49 3.89 -17.67
C GLY A 71 6.45 3.69 -16.57
N ALA A 72 5.71 2.59 -16.68
CA ALA A 72 4.70 2.19 -15.71
C ALA A 72 4.99 0.78 -15.19
N PHE A 73 4.49 0.50 -13.98
CA PHE A 73 4.44 -0.86 -13.44
C PHE A 73 2.99 -1.26 -13.17
N GLU A 74 2.70 -2.55 -13.31
CA GLU A 74 1.37 -3.13 -13.10
C GLU A 74 0.95 -3.09 -11.62
N THR A 75 -0.35 -3.29 -11.39
CA THR A 75 -0.92 -3.34 -10.05
C THR A 75 -0.19 -4.36 -9.22
N VAL A 76 0.21 -3.92 -8.04
CA VAL A 76 0.96 -4.73 -7.10
C VAL A 76 0.06 -5.76 -6.44
N SER A 77 0.58 -6.96 -6.22
CA SER A 77 -0.06 -7.98 -5.41
C SER A 77 0.46 -7.94 -3.97
N GLY A 78 -0.38 -8.40 -3.06
CA GLY A 78 -0.01 -8.60 -1.67
C GLY A 78 1.08 -9.66 -1.51
N ILE A 79 2.14 -9.33 -0.76
CA ILE A 79 3.07 -10.32 -0.25
C ILE A 79 2.79 -10.51 1.24
N PRO A 80 2.48 -11.74 1.70
CA PRO A 80 2.16 -12.00 3.09
C PRO A 80 3.24 -11.50 4.04
N ILE A 81 2.86 -10.60 4.94
CA ILE A 81 3.69 -10.17 6.07
C ILE A 81 3.75 -11.35 7.04
N GLN A 82 4.96 -11.85 7.29
CA GLN A 82 5.17 -12.87 8.30
C GLN A 82 4.97 -12.22 9.68
N VAL A 83 3.84 -12.51 10.31
CA VAL A 83 3.62 -12.22 11.72
C VAL A 83 4.17 -13.37 12.57
N SER A 84 4.68 -13.07 13.77
CA SER A 84 5.25 -14.09 14.66
C SER A 84 4.26 -15.27 14.83
N PRO A 85 4.73 -16.54 14.81
CA PRO A 85 3.89 -17.72 15.03
C PRO A 85 3.10 -17.67 16.35
N GLU A 86 3.55 -16.87 17.31
CA GLU A 86 2.90 -16.63 18.60
C GLU A 86 1.51 -15.97 18.48
N LEU A 87 1.23 -15.31 17.35
CA LEU A 87 -0.09 -14.78 17.06
C LEU A 87 -1.06 -15.84 16.51
N GLY A 88 -0.61 -17.06 16.23
CA GLY A 88 -1.45 -18.21 15.94
C GLY A 88 -1.50 -18.62 14.44
N PRO A 89 -1.68 -19.93 14.15
CA PRO A 89 -1.53 -20.50 12.80
C PRO A 89 -2.72 -20.25 11.84
N THR A 90 -3.71 -19.43 12.22
CA THR A 90 -5.01 -19.34 11.51
C THR A 90 -5.32 -17.93 10.99
N PHE A 91 -4.35 -17.03 11.00
CA PHE A 91 -4.56 -15.69 10.47
C PHE A 91 -4.49 -15.72 8.93
N PRO A 92 -5.46 -15.10 8.21
CA PRO A 92 -5.36 -14.89 6.76
C PRO A 92 -4.01 -14.27 6.41
N THR A 93 -3.48 -14.56 5.23
CA THR A 93 -2.28 -13.87 4.75
C THR A 93 -2.62 -12.41 4.53
N PHE A 94 -2.05 -11.52 5.34
CA PHE A 94 -2.23 -10.08 5.20
C PHE A 94 -0.98 -9.45 4.60
N ASP A 95 -1.16 -8.38 3.84
CA ASP A 95 -0.08 -7.58 3.28
C ASP A 95 -0.11 -6.13 3.76
N SER A 96 -1.11 -5.79 4.58
CA SER A 96 -1.35 -4.45 5.11
C SER A 96 -1.83 -4.52 6.57
N ILE A 97 -1.24 -3.69 7.44
CA ILE A 97 -1.63 -3.58 8.85
C ILE A 97 -1.87 -2.11 9.18
N LEU A 98 -3.05 -1.82 9.72
CA LEU A 98 -3.45 -0.49 10.17
C LEU A 98 -3.63 -0.46 11.68
N VAL A 99 -3.30 0.68 12.29
CA VAL A 99 -3.58 0.99 13.70
C VAL A 99 -4.60 2.11 13.77
N ARG A 100 -5.63 1.88 14.57
CA ARG A 100 -6.67 2.84 14.92
C ARG A 100 -6.49 3.22 16.39
N PRO A 101 -5.89 4.38 16.70
CA PRO A 101 -5.52 4.72 18.07
C PRO A 101 -6.70 5.14 18.95
N ASN A 102 -7.80 5.57 18.33
CA ASN A 102 -8.99 6.03 19.03
C ASN A 102 -10.19 5.12 18.71
N PRO A 103 -11.18 5.07 19.61
CA PRO A 103 -12.42 4.41 19.29
C PRO A 103 -13.14 5.09 18.11
N LEU A 104 -13.98 4.34 17.42
CA LEU A 104 -14.80 4.83 16.31
C LEU A 104 -16.27 4.53 16.61
N ASP A 105 -17.05 5.58 16.85
CA ASP A 105 -18.48 5.47 17.11
C ASP A 105 -19.22 5.05 15.85
N ILE A 106 -20.23 4.20 15.98
CA ILE A 106 -21.17 3.93 14.89
C ILE A 106 -22.13 5.13 14.82
N PRO A 107 -22.08 5.93 13.75
CA PRO A 107 -22.91 7.14 13.64
C PRO A 107 -24.40 6.78 13.55
N GLY A 108 -25.25 7.60 14.16
CA GLY A 108 -26.70 7.56 13.92
C GLY A 108 -27.06 7.97 12.50
N ALA A 109 -28.33 7.77 12.11
CA ALA A 109 -28.81 8.12 10.77
C ALA A 109 -28.52 9.60 10.42
N GLY A 110 -27.88 9.84 9.28
CA GLY A 110 -27.48 11.18 8.85
C GLY A 110 -26.26 11.78 9.59
N GLU A 111 -25.67 11.04 10.53
CA GLU A 111 -24.43 11.44 11.21
C GLU A 111 -23.20 10.84 10.51
N VAL A 112 -22.05 11.39 10.85
CA VAL A 112 -20.75 10.94 10.37
C VAL A 112 -19.82 10.78 11.56
N SER A 113 -19.11 9.66 11.60
CA SER A 113 -18.07 9.39 12.57
C SER A 113 -16.75 9.20 11.86
N GLU A 114 -15.67 9.74 12.41
CA GLU A 114 -14.37 9.71 11.75
C GLU A 114 -13.25 9.59 12.76
N VAL A 115 -12.25 8.78 12.44
CA VAL A 115 -11.11 8.53 13.32
C VAL A 115 -9.80 8.50 12.52
N PRO A 116 -8.70 9.04 13.05
CA PRO A 116 -7.39 8.86 12.44
C PRO A 116 -6.99 7.38 12.42
N ILE A 117 -6.21 7.01 11.41
CA ILE A 117 -5.56 5.70 11.28
C ILE A 117 -4.11 5.89 10.82
N GLN A 118 -3.29 4.88 11.06
CA GLN A 118 -1.93 4.79 10.54
C GLN A 118 -1.70 3.43 9.90
N LEU A 119 -1.16 3.41 8.69
CA LEU A 119 -0.64 2.18 8.07
C LEU A 119 0.75 1.89 8.66
N VAL A 120 0.86 0.81 9.42
CA VAL A 120 2.08 0.44 10.18
C VAL A 120 2.85 -0.72 9.58
N ALA A 121 2.22 -1.48 8.67
CA ALA A 121 2.94 -2.38 7.79
C ALA A 121 2.29 -2.42 6.41
N LEU A 122 3.13 -2.53 5.37
CA LEU A 122 2.73 -2.67 3.99
C LEU A 122 3.77 -3.50 3.24
N SER A 123 3.33 -4.50 2.48
CA SER A 123 4.19 -5.38 1.71
C SER A 123 3.53 -5.75 0.39
N LEU A 124 3.74 -4.92 -0.64
CA LEU A 124 3.21 -5.17 -1.98
C LEU A 124 4.36 -5.32 -2.99
N GLN A 125 4.14 -6.10 -4.04
CA GLN A 125 5.12 -6.29 -5.11
C GLN A 125 4.43 -6.31 -6.47
N SER A 126 5.07 -5.69 -7.48
CA SER A 126 4.62 -5.83 -8.86
C SER A 126 4.86 -7.26 -9.35
N PRO A 127 3.87 -7.92 -9.98
CA PRO A 127 4.05 -9.25 -10.56
C PRO A 127 5.04 -9.25 -11.72
N VAL A 128 5.18 -8.12 -12.41
CA VAL A 128 6.07 -7.94 -13.57
C VAL A 128 7.18 -6.94 -13.22
N PRO A 129 8.46 -7.25 -13.46
CA PRO A 129 9.55 -6.31 -13.25
C PRO A 129 9.52 -5.19 -14.31
N ILE A 130 10.03 -4.02 -13.95
CA ILE A 130 10.25 -2.93 -14.91
C ILE A 130 11.56 -3.14 -15.66
N SER A 131 11.63 -2.70 -16.92
CA SER A 131 12.86 -2.66 -17.71
C SER A 131 13.48 -1.28 -17.60
N VAL A 132 14.71 -1.20 -17.08
CA VAL A 132 15.51 0.03 -16.95
C VAL A 132 16.68 -0.04 -17.91
N THR A 133 16.86 0.99 -18.73
CA THR A 133 17.99 1.11 -19.65
C THR A 133 19.12 1.95 -19.06
N TYR A 134 20.30 1.79 -19.66
CA TYR A 134 21.52 2.48 -19.28
C TYR A 134 22.20 3.06 -20.51
N ASN A 135 22.97 4.13 -20.33
CA ASN A 135 23.82 4.75 -21.36
C ASN A 135 23.05 5.14 -22.64
N GLY A 136 21.89 5.77 -22.49
CA GLY A 136 21.09 6.25 -23.62
C GLY A 136 20.28 5.16 -24.30
N GLY A 137 19.64 4.29 -23.53
CA GLY A 137 18.73 3.25 -24.03
C GLY A 137 19.36 1.87 -24.26
N GLN A 138 20.61 1.67 -23.83
CA GLN A 138 21.34 0.41 -23.99
C GLN A 138 21.20 -0.48 -22.75
N ASN A 139 21.67 -1.74 -22.84
CA ASN A 139 21.81 -2.68 -21.72
C ASN A 139 20.58 -2.74 -20.78
N PRO A 140 19.40 -3.14 -21.28
CA PRO A 140 18.21 -3.21 -20.46
C PRO A 140 18.40 -4.21 -19.30
N GLU A 141 18.03 -3.78 -18.09
CA GLU A 141 18.01 -4.62 -16.90
C GLU A 141 16.60 -4.67 -16.29
N ASN A 142 16.22 -5.84 -15.79
CA ASN A 142 14.93 -6.05 -15.12
C ASN A 142 15.03 -5.75 -13.62
N TRP A 143 14.14 -4.91 -13.12
CA TRP A 143 14.06 -4.50 -11.72
C TRP A 143 12.72 -4.87 -11.10
N ALA A 144 12.77 -5.57 -9.95
CA ALA A 144 11.57 -5.85 -9.18
C ALA A 144 11.09 -4.59 -8.45
N VAL A 145 9.80 -4.29 -8.57
CA VAL A 145 9.16 -3.17 -7.87
C VAL A 145 8.47 -3.68 -6.61
N ARG A 146 8.83 -3.13 -5.46
CA ARG A 146 8.17 -3.38 -4.18
C ARG A 146 7.65 -2.07 -3.62
N VAL A 147 6.45 -2.08 -3.05
CA VAL A 147 5.89 -0.95 -2.33
C VAL A 147 5.93 -1.28 -0.85
N VAL A 148 6.58 -0.40 -0.10
CA VAL A 148 6.80 -0.51 1.34
C VAL A 148 6.50 0.85 1.98
N LEU A 149 6.38 0.87 3.31
CA LEU A 149 6.21 2.13 4.04
C LEU A 149 7.43 3.04 3.89
N SER A 150 7.16 4.35 3.85
CA SER A 150 8.21 5.34 3.96
C SER A 150 8.75 5.38 5.39
N GLU A 151 10.07 5.35 5.55
CA GLU A 151 10.74 5.48 6.84
C GLU A 151 10.75 6.93 7.37
N VAL A 152 10.48 7.91 6.50
CA VAL A 152 10.58 9.34 6.82
C VAL A 152 9.23 10.03 6.91
N ASN A 153 8.21 9.52 6.21
CA ASN A 153 6.88 10.08 6.21
C ASN A 153 5.89 9.01 6.69
N PRO A 154 5.25 9.17 7.86
CA PRO A 154 4.27 8.21 8.33
C PRO A 154 3.04 8.23 7.40
N SER A 155 2.55 7.03 7.06
CA SER A 155 1.33 6.85 6.27
C SER A 155 0.10 6.99 7.16
N ILE A 156 -0.37 8.24 7.34
CA ILE A 156 -1.55 8.57 8.14
C ILE A 156 -2.78 8.81 7.26
N GLY A 157 -3.94 8.44 7.75
CA GLY A 157 -5.22 8.61 7.06
C GLY A 157 -6.38 8.72 8.04
N ARG A 158 -7.60 8.66 7.52
CA ARG A 158 -8.83 8.69 8.32
C ARG A 158 -9.82 7.65 7.80
N ILE A 159 -10.46 6.94 8.71
CA ILE A 159 -11.63 6.10 8.40
C ILE A 159 -12.86 6.94 8.69
N ARG A 160 -13.79 6.99 7.73
CA ARG A 160 -15.06 7.70 7.85
C ARG A 160 -16.21 6.69 7.74
N LEU A 161 -17.09 6.70 8.73
CA LEU A 161 -18.37 6.01 8.70
C LEU A 161 -19.49 7.04 8.54
N SER A 162 -20.50 6.70 7.76
CA SER A 162 -21.71 7.48 7.59
C SER A 162 -22.89 6.64 8.06
N GLY A 163 -23.78 7.20 8.86
CA GLY A 163 -25.00 6.53 9.28
C GLY A 163 -26.03 6.58 8.16
N GLY A 164 -26.58 5.41 7.82
CA GLY A 164 -27.58 5.23 6.76
C GLY A 164 -28.96 5.79 7.10
#